data_AF-A0A0S8FQ93-F1
#
_entry.id   AF-A0A0S8FQ93-F1
#
_cell.length_a   1.000
_cell.length_b   1.000
_cell.length_c   1.000
_cell.angle_alpha   90.00
_cell.angle_beta   90.00
_cell.angle_gamma   90.00
#
_symmetry.space_group_name_H-M   'P 1'
#
loop_
_entity.id
_entity.type
_entity.pdbx_description
1 polymer ?
#
loop_
_entity_poly.entity_id
_entity_poly.type
_entity_poly.pdbx_seq_one_letter_code
_entity_poly.pdbx_strand_id
1 'polypeptide(L)'
;MTEQESIRVYGYRWFVLLVFMFIAGITQLLWITFAPITGIAAQFFGTSDLSVGLLSMCFMVVYIVMVLPSAWVIDTYGFRAAAGIGAALTAIFALTRGIFAPNYTIVLVSQIGIAIGQPFIIG
;
A
#
# COMPACT_ATOMS: atom_id res chain seq x y z
N MET A 1 -11.38 38.35 19.89
CA MET A 1 -12.22 37.17 19.69
C MET A 1 -12.03 36.75 18.25
N THR A 2 -11.15 35.77 18.01
CA THR A 2 -10.87 35.26 16.67
C THR A 2 -12.12 34.55 16.16
N GLU A 3 -12.69 35.06 15.05
CA GLU A 3 -13.78 34.42 14.32
C GLU A 3 -13.38 32.96 14.04
N GLN A 4 -14.11 32.03 14.63
CA GLN A 4 -14.06 30.64 14.19
C GLN A 4 -14.70 30.62 12.81
N GLU A 5 -13.89 30.63 11.75
CA GLU A 5 -14.35 30.28 10.41
C GLU A 5 -15.16 28.99 10.53
N SER A 6 -16.48 29.09 10.29
CA SER A 6 -17.37 27.94 10.39
C SER A 6 -16.94 26.93 9.30
N ILE A 7 -16.17 25.92 9.68
CA ILE A 7 -15.76 24.85 8.77
C ILE A 7 -17.03 24.14 8.32
N ARG A 8 -17.56 24.51 7.15
CA ARG A 8 -18.67 23.78 6.53
C ARG A 8 -18.19 22.38 6.19
N VAL A 9 -18.62 21.41 6.97
CA VAL A 9 -18.35 20.00 6.70
C VAL A 9 -19.28 19.56 5.56
N TYR A 10 -18.77 19.58 4.33
CA TYR A 10 -19.48 19.00 3.19
C TYR A 10 -19.51 17.48 3.33
N GLY A 11 -20.69 16.86 3.18
CA GLY A 11 -20.87 15.40 3.25
C GLY A 11 -19.94 14.61 2.31
N TYR A 12 -19.54 15.22 1.19
CA TYR A 12 -18.58 14.65 0.25
C TYR A 12 -17.19 14.36 0.86
N ARG A 13 -16.77 15.09 1.90
CA ARG A 13 -15.48 14.84 2.57
C ARG A 13 -15.44 13.48 3.27
N TRP A 14 -16.58 13.01 3.79
CA TRP A 14 -16.72 11.68 4.40
C TRP A 14 -16.62 10.57 3.37
N PHE A 15 -17.14 10.79 2.15
CA PHE A 15 -16.98 9.84 1.07
C PHE A 15 -15.51 9.68 0.67
N VAL A 16 -14.79 10.80 0.51
CA VAL A 16 -13.34 10.77 0.22
C VAL A 16 -12.56 10.07 1.34
N LEU A 17 -12.92 10.35 2.60
CA LEU A 17 -12.31 9.67 3.75
C LEU A 17 -12.55 8.16 3.71
N LEU A 18 -13.78 7.72 3.40
CA LEU A 18 -14.12 6.30 3.32
C LEU A 18 -13.30 5.60 2.22
N VAL A 19 -13.20 6.21 1.04
CA VAL A 19 -12.37 5.68 -0.06
C VAL A 19 -10.91 5.58 0.36
N PHE A 20 -10.38 6.62 1.01
CA PHE A 20 -9.00 6.61 1.50
C PHE A 20 -8.78 5.51 2.55
N MET A 21 -9.67 5.36 3.53
CA MET A 21 -9.62 4.31 4.54
C MET A 21 -9.68 2.91 3.91
N PHE A 22 -10.50 2.74 2.87
CA PHE A 22 -10.61 1.48 2.15
C PHE A 22 -9.30 1.10 1.45
N ILE A 23 -8.68 2.06 0.76
CA ILE A 23 -7.37 1.86 0.12
C ILE A 23 -6.31 1.52 1.16
N ALA A 24 -6.23 2.29 2.25
CA ALA A 24 -5.29 2.03 3.34
C ALA A 24 -5.50 0.62 3.95
N GLY A 25 -6.75 0.22 4.16
CA GLY A 25 -7.11 -1.11 4.64
C GLY A 25 -6.67 -2.22 3.68
N ILE A 26 -6.87 -2.04 2.36
CA ILE A 26 -6.40 -2.99 1.35
C ILE A 26 -4.87 -3.11 1.39
N THR A 27 -4.14 -2.00 1.46
CA THR A 27 -2.66 -2.03 1.53
C THR A 27 -2.19 -2.84 2.75
N GLN A 28 -2.84 -2.68 3.90
CA GLN A 28 -2.53 -3.47 5.11
C GLN A 28 -2.87 -4.95 4.96
N LEU A 29 -4.02 -5.27 4.36
CA LEU A 29 -4.39 -6.66 4.07
C LEU A 29 -3.38 -7.34 3.14
N LEU A 30 -2.95 -6.63 2.09
CA LEU A 30 -1.96 -7.13 1.12
C LEU A 30 -0.61 -7.38 1.78
N TRP A 31 -0.22 -6.54 2.74
CA TRP A 31 1.02 -6.71 3.51
C TRP A 31 0.97 -7.97 4.39
N ILE A 32 -0.11 -8.18 5.15
CA ILE A 32 -0.17 -9.28 6.12
C ILE A 32 -0.62 -10.62 5.53
N THR A 33 -1.11 -10.64 4.27
CA THR A 33 -1.75 -11.82 3.65
C THR A 33 -0.94 -13.11 3.81
N PHE A 34 0.39 -13.05 3.64
CA PHE A 34 1.24 -14.25 3.61
C PHE A 34 1.74 -14.68 4.99
N ALA A 35 1.72 -13.80 6.00
CA ALA A 35 2.19 -14.11 7.34
C ALA A 35 1.53 -15.36 7.96
N PRO A 36 0.18 -15.50 7.99
CA PRO A 36 -0.46 -16.65 8.63
C PRO A 36 -0.36 -17.95 7.84
N ILE A 37 -0.04 -17.89 6.54
CA ILE A 37 -0.03 -19.05 5.63
C ILE A 37 1.37 -19.35 5.08
N THR A 38 2.42 -18.90 5.78
CA THR A 38 3.81 -18.95 5.29
C THR A 38 4.22 -20.34 4.79
N GLY A 39 4.00 -21.39 5.61
CA GLY A 39 4.41 -22.75 5.24
C GLY A 39 3.60 -23.35 4.06
N ILE A 40 2.29 -23.06 3.99
CA ILE A 40 1.44 -23.51 2.88
C ILE A 40 1.83 -22.78 1.59
N ALA A 41 2.12 -21.48 1.67
CA ALA A 41 2.58 -20.68 0.55
C ALA A 41 3.97 -21.15 0.05
N ALA A 42 4.88 -21.51 0.95
CA ALA A 42 6.19 -22.04 0.58
C ALA A 42 6.06 -23.35 -0.21
N GLN A 43 5.17 -24.25 0.23
CA GLN A 43 4.84 -25.47 -0.53
C GLN A 43 4.19 -25.16 -1.88
N PHE A 44 3.24 -24.22 -1.93
CA PHE A 44 2.56 -23.83 -3.17
C PHE A 44 3.52 -23.25 -4.21
N PHE A 45 4.47 -22.42 -3.79
CA PHE A 45 5.47 -21.81 -4.67
C PHE A 45 6.69 -22.70 -4.93
N GLY A 46 6.84 -23.81 -4.21
CA GLY A 46 8.05 -24.64 -4.24
C GLY A 46 9.30 -23.88 -3.76
N THR A 47 9.13 -22.91 -2.86
CA THR A 47 10.21 -22.05 -2.35
C THR A 47 10.41 -22.26 -0.84
N SER A 48 11.43 -21.61 -0.27
CA SER A 48 11.69 -21.67 1.17
C SER A 48 10.76 -20.74 1.96
N ASP A 49 10.51 -21.05 3.23
CA ASP A 49 9.78 -20.17 4.16
C ASP A 49 10.40 -18.77 4.24
N LEU A 50 11.73 -18.66 4.10
CA LEU A 50 12.44 -17.38 4.05
C LEU A 50 12.02 -16.53 2.84
N SER A 51 11.81 -17.16 1.68
CA SER A 51 11.32 -16.49 0.48
C SER A 51 9.91 -15.95 0.68
N VAL A 52 9.04 -16.72 1.32
CA VAL A 52 7.69 -16.21 1.66
C VAL A 52 7.77 -15.09 2.70
N GLY A 53 8.68 -15.19 3.67
CA GLY A 53 8.97 -14.10 4.60
C GLY A 53 9.42 -12.82 3.90
N LEU A 54 10.18 -12.91 2.80
CA LEU A 54 10.60 -11.76 1.99
C LEU A 54 9.42 -10.98 1.40
N LEU A 55 8.28 -11.64 1.09
CA LEU A 55 7.06 -10.95 0.64
C LEU A 55 6.48 -10.01 1.70
N SER A 56 6.77 -10.22 2.98
CA SER A 56 6.35 -9.32 4.06
C SER A 56 7.44 -8.33 4.42
N MET A 57 8.70 -8.79 4.46
CA MET A 57 9.86 -7.94 4.80
C MET A 57 10.14 -6.86 3.75
N CYS A 58 9.79 -7.09 2.47
CA CYS A 58 10.02 -6.11 1.41
C CYS A 58 9.33 -4.76 1.70
N PHE A 59 8.19 -4.77 2.38
CA PHE A 59 7.51 -3.53 2.78
C PHE A 59 8.35 -2.67 3.69
N MET A 60 8.99 -3.26 4.70
CA MET A 60 9.84 -2.51 5.63
C MET A 60 11.05 -1.90 4.92
N VAL A 61 11.70 -2.68 4.05
CA VAL A 61 12.87 -2.21 3.29
C VAL A 61 12.50 -1.08 2.35
N VAL A 62 11.43 -1.25 1.56
CA VAL A 62 10.98 -0.24 0.59
C VAL A 62 10.48 1.02 1.31
N TYR A 63 9.79 0.88 2.45
CA TYR A 63 9.31 2.01 3.23
C TYR A 63 10.44 2.95 3.64
N ILE A 64 11.56 2.41 4.14
CA ILE A 64 12.73 3.20 4.55
C ILE A 64 13.23 4.10 3.40
N VAL A 65 13.24 3.57 2.18
CA VAL A 65 13.70 4.33 1.00
C VAL A 65 12.65 5.31 0.51
N MET A 66 11.38 4.91 0.54
CA MET A 66 10.28 5.65 -0.09
C MET A 66 9.63 6.72 0.80
N VAL A 67 9.88 6.71 2.11
CA VAL A 67 9.30 7.70 3.03
C VAL A 67 9.74 9.14 2.73
N LEU A 68 11.01 9.35 2.34
CA LEU A 68 11.50 10.69 1.99
C LEU A 68 10.92 11.18 0.65
N PRO A 69 10.94 10.38 -0.44
CA PRO A 69 10.23 10.71 -1.67
C PRO A 69 8.73 10.97 -1.46
N SER A 70 8.04 10.17 -0.64
CA SER A 70 6.61 10.35 -0.42
C SER A 70 6.31 11.65 0.30
N ALA A 71 7.07 11.98 1.35
CA ALA A 71 6.95 13.26 2.04
C ALA A 71 7.16 14.45 1.08
N TRP A 72 8.21 14.41 0.26
CA TRP A 72 8.46 15.46 -0.73
C TRP A 72 7.31 15.64 -1.73
N VAL A 73 6.71 14.54 -2.21
CA VAL A 73 5.55 14.60 -3.11
C VAL A 73 4.33 15.18 -2.41
N ILE A 74 4.08 14.81 -1.15
CA ILE A 74 2.97 15.35 -0.35
C ILE A 74 3.15 16.86 -0.15
N ASP A 75 4.36 17.31 0.18
CA ASP A 75 4.67 18.72 0.43
C ASP A 75 4.61 19.57 -0.85
N THR A 76 5.07 19.02 -1.98
CA THR A 76 5.19 19.76 -3.24
C THR A 76 3.89 19.75 -4.05
N TYR A 77 3.20 18.61 -4.13
CA TYR A 77 2.02 18.42 -4.99
C TYR A 77 0.71 18.27 -4.20
N GLY A 78 0.79 18.23 -2.88
CA GLY A 78 -0.36 18.09 -1.99
C GLY A 78 -0.80 16.65 -1.77
N PHE A 79 -1.48 16.44 -0.64
CA PHE A 79 -1.96 15.13 -0.19
C PHE A 79 -2.84 14.41 -1.21
N ARG A 80 -3.71 15.13 -1.94
CA ARG A 80 -4.62 14.51 -2.91
C ARG A 80 -3.87 13.83 -4.07
N ALA A 81 -2.79 14.45 -4.55
CA ALA A 81 -1.97 13.87 -5.62
C ALA A 81 -1.21 12.66 -5.11
N ALA A 82 -0.58 12.77 -3.93
CA ALA A 82 0.14 11.68 -3.28
C ALA A 82 -0.77 10.46 -3.04
N ALA A 83 -1.91 10.65 -2.39
CA ALA A 83 -2.87 9.58 -2.11
C ALA A 83 -3.38 8.91 -3.40
N GLY A 84 -3.57 9.68 -4.48
CA GLY A 84 -3.94 9.16 -5.80
C GLY A 84 -2.86 8.25 -6.40
N ILE A 85 -1.59 8.64 -6.30
CA ILE A 85 -0.45 7.83 -6.76
C ILE A 85 -0.36 6.53 -5.96
N GLY A 86 -0.44 6.61 -4.63
CA GLY A 86 -0.42 5.43 -3.76
C GLY A 86 -1.57 4.47 -4.05
N ALA A 87 -2.77 5.01 -4.30
CA ALA A 87 -3.95 4.23 -4.67
C ALA A 87 -3.80 3.53 -6.02
N ALA A 88 -3.31 4.25 -7.04
CA ALA A 88 -3.09 3.69 -8.36
C ALA A 88 -2.03 2.57 -8.35
N LEU A 89 -0.90 2.81 -7.68
CA LEU A 89 0.14 1.80 -7.50
C LEU A 89 -0.40 0.56 -6.78
N THR A 90 -1.08 0.77 -5.65
CA THR A 90 -1.70 -0.33 -4.89
C THR A 90 -2.67 -1.13 -5.77
N ALA A 91 -3.55 -0.47 -6.51
CA ALA A 91 -4.53 -1.14 -7.36
C ALA A 91 -3.87 -1.95 -8.49
N ILE A 92 -2.94 -1.35 -9.25
CA ILE A 92 -2.28 -2.01 -10.39
C ILE A 92 -1.52 -3.26 -9.93
N PHE A 93 -0.72 -3.11 -8.87
CA PHE A 93 0.10 -4.21 -8.39
C PHE A 93 -0.70 -5.24 -7.58
N ALA A 94 -1.77 -4.86 -6.88
CA ALA A 94 -2.67 -5.83 -6.26
C ALA A 94 -3.37 -6.72 -7.31
N LEU A 95 -3.82 -6.13 -8.42
CA LEU A 95 -4.41 -6.88 -9.53
C LEU A 95 -3.37 -7.80 -10.19
N THR A 96 -2.17 -7.28 -10.44
CA THR A 96 -1.06 -8.07 -11.01
C THR A 96 -0.72 -9.26 -10.11
N ARG A 97 -0.65 -9.04 -8.79
CA ARG A 97 -0.44 -10.10 -7.79
C ARG A 97 -1.53 -11.17 -7.85
N GLY A 98 -2.79 -10.78 -8.01
CA GLY A 98 -3.93 -11.69 -8.06
C GLY A 98 -4.00 -12.50 -9.36
N ILE A 99 -3.76 -11.87 -10.50
CA ILE A 99 -3.83 -12.51 -11.83
C ILE A 99 -2.68 -13.49 -12.03
N PHE A 100 -1.46 -13.12 -11.59
CA PHE A 100 -0.26 -13.92 -11.76
C PHE A 100 0.16 -14.66 -10.46
N ALA A 101 -0.83 -14.95 -9.60
CA ALA A 101 -0.62 -15.58 -8.30
C ALA A 101 0.22 -16.88 -8.31
N PRO A 102 0.23 -17.73 -9.37
CA PRO A 102 1.08 -18.93 -9.39
C PRO A 102 2.58 -18.65 -9.49
N ASN A 103 3.00 -17.46 -9.92
CA ASN A 103 4.42 -17.14 -10.15
C ASN A 103 4.98 -16.30 -9.00
N TYR A 104 5.84 -16.91 -8.18
CA TYR A 104 6.47 -16.24 -7.03
C TYR A 104 7.19 -14.94 -7.39
N THR A 105 7.93 -14.90 -8.50
CA THR A 105 8.69 -13.71 -8.90
C THR A 105 7.76 -12.55 -9.23
N ILE A 106 6.67 -12.81 -9.95
CA ILE A 106 5.68 -11.77 -10.28
C ILE A 106 4.96 -11.30 -9.01
N VAL A 107 4.65 -12.21 -8.10
CA VAL A 107 4.07 -11.89 -6.78
C VAL A 107 5.02 -11.00 -5.99
N LEU A 108 6.32 -11.30 -5.94
CA LEU A 108 7.33 -10.50 -5.25
C LEU A 108 7.48 -9.11 -5.87
N VAL A 109 7.56 -9.01 -7.20
CA VAL A 109 7.63 -7.71 -7.91
C VAL A 109 6.37 -6.89 -7.64
N SER A 110 5.20 -7.52 -7.64
CA SER A 110 3.94 -6.86 -7.32
C SER A 110 3.93 -6.38 -5.86
N GLN A 111 4.44 -7.19 -4.94
CA GLN A 111 4.55 -6.87 -3.53
C GLN A 111 5.47 -5.65 -3.28
N ILE A 112 6.59 -5.56 -4.00
CA ILE A 112 7.47 -4.38 -4.01
C ILE A 112 6.73 -3.16 -4.57
N GLY A 113 5.99 -3.30 -5.67
CA GLY A 113 5.21 -2.21 -6.25
C GLY A 113 4.13 -1.66 -5.30
N ILE A 114 3.43 -2.54 -4.58
CA ILE A 114 2.47 -2.14 -3.52
C ILE A 114 3.21 -1.42 -2.39
N ALA A 115 4.38 -1.94 -1.97
CA ALA A 115 5.19 -1.34 -0.92
C ALA A 115 5.69 0.07 -1.28
N ILE A 116 5.97 0.35 -2.55
CA ILE A 116 6.31 1.70 -3.03
C ILE A 116 5.11 2.65 -2.86
N GLY A 117 3.88 2.16 -3.09
CA GLY A 117 2.67 2.94 -2.93
C GLY A 117 2.29 3.22 -1.47
N GLN A 118 2.72 2.37 -0.53
CA GLN A 118 2.31 2.44 0.87
C GLN A 118 2.61 3.80 1.55
N PRO A 119 3.84 4.36 1.50
CA PRO A 119 4.14 5.63 2.17
C PRO A 119 3.33 6.82 1.65
N PHE A 120 2.79 6.76 0.43
CA PHE A 120 1.94 7.83 -0.10
C PHE A 120 0.53 7.82 0.50
N ILE A 121 0.12 6.72 1.13
CA ILE A 121 -1.20 6.56 1.73
C ILE A 121 -1.14 6.76 3.25
N ILE A 122 -0.09 6.27 3.92
CA ILE A 122 0.01 6.29 5.39
C ILE A 122 1.20 7.09 5.95
N GLY A 123 2.04 7.66 5.08
CA GLY A 123 3.18 8.50 5.47
C GLY A 123 2.83 9.95 5.73
#